data_AF-A0A2D6LQV3-F1
#
_entry.id   AF-A0A2D6LQV3-F1
#
_cell.length_a   1.000
_cell.length_b   1.000
_cell.length_c   1.000
_cell.angle_alpha   90.00
_cell.angle_beta   90.00
_cell.angle_gamma   90.00
#
_symmetry.space_group_name_H-M   'P 1'
#
loop_
_entity.id
_entity.type
_entity.pdbx_description
1 polymer ?
#
loop_
_entity_poly.entity_id
_entity_poly.type
_entity_poly.pdbx_seq_one_letter_code
_entity_poly.pdbx_strand_id
1 'polypeptide(L)'
;MIFLFATSVLHAQLYRDEYIEPISDPSAQGQRFFVEDLLDIAGYVPEKIDIYQTLPNNARVFRIKLDSINGGFVFVRWDKAKKENYVANKMIDPGVYYNLKAAKEIMRKQTDKATFSTEDVALQAPDQEQINSADLKEMRAEFDLKNEEKRLEEEEELAKQNSKRERKQRRKEKKETD
;
A
#
# COMPACT_ATOMS: atom_id res chain seq x y z
N MET A 1 -67.94 -6.29 -33.39
CA MET A 1 -67.18 -5.86 -32.19
C MET A 1 -66.15 -6.94 -31.90
N ILE A 2 -64.92 -6.77 -32.38
CA ILE A 2 -63.80 -7.71 -32.16
C ILE A 2 -63.02 -7.17 -30.95
N PHE A 3 -63.03 -7.91 -29.83
CA PHE A 3 -62.20 -7.60 -28.67
C PHE A 3 -60.79 -8.16 -28.90
N LEU A 4 -59.83 -7.27 -29.13
CA LEU A 4 -58.41 -7.61 -29.04
C LEU A 4 -58.05 -7.80 -27.56
N PHE A 5 -57.79 -9.04 -27.16
CA PHE A 5 -57.10 -9.33 -25.91
C PHE A 5 -55.62 -9.01 -26.10
N ALA A 6 -55.19 -7.85 -25.60
CA ALA A 6 -53.78 -7.56 -25.41
C ALA A 6 -53.28 -8.40 -24.23
N THR A 7 -52.54 -9.46 -24.52
CA THR A 7 -51.80 -10.21 -23.50
C THR A 7 -50.62 -9.36 -23.03
N SER A 8 -50.74 -8.76 -21.85
CA SER A 8 -49.63 -8.13 -21.16
C SER A 8 -48.65 -9.22 -20.71
N VAL A 9 -47.54 -9.35 -21.43
CA VAL A 9 -46.41 -10.18 -21.01
C VAL A 9 -45.76 -9.51 -19.80
N LEU A 10 -46.12 -9.97 -18.60
CA LEU A 10 -45.39 -9.71 -17.37
C LEU A 10 -43.98 -10.31 -17.52
N HIS A 11 -43.01 -9.49 -17.90
CA HIS A 11 -41.60 -9.83 -17.72
C HIS A 11 -41.29 -9.77 -16.23
N ALA A 12 -41.43 -10.90 -15.55
CA ALA A 12 -40.78 -11.09 -14.26
C ALA A 12 -39.27 -11.00 -14.51
N GLN A 13 -38.67 -9.86 -14.21
CA GLN A 13 -37.23 -9.75 -14.04
C GLN A 13 -36.87 -10.61 -12.83
N LEU A 14 -36.50 -11.87 -13.09
CA LEU A 14 -35.82 -12.72 -12.13
C LEU A 14 -34.49 -12.03 -11.81
N TYR A 15 -34.48 -11.21 -10.75
CA TYR A 15 -33.26 -10.80 -10.07
C TYR A 15 -32.64 -12.08 -9.52
N ARG A 16 -31.77 -12.67 -10.32
CA ARG A 16 -30.87 -13.72 -9.86
C ARG A 16 -29.80 -12.97 -9.05
N ASP A 17 -30.08 -12.72 -7.77
CA ASP A 17 -29.03 -12.41 -6.80
C ASP A 17 -28.12 -13.65 -6.76
N GLU A 18 -27.14 -13.65 -7.65
CA GLU A 18 -26.10 -14.65 -7.68
C GLU A 18 -25.33 -14.48 -6.37
N TYR A 19 -25.51 -15.42 -5.44
CA TYR A 19 -24.78 -15.43 -4.18
C TYR A 19 -23.29 -15.54 -4.50
N ILE A 20 -22.55 -14.45 -4.31
CA ILE A 20 -21.11 -14.40 -4.50
C ILE A 20 -20.46 -14.71 -3.16
N GLU A 21 -19.66 -15.78 -3.11
CA GLU A 21 -18.90 -16.13 -1.91
C GLU A 21 -17.90 -15.01 -1.57
N PRO A 22 -17.65 -14.73 -0.28
CA PRO A 22 -16.70 -13.69 0.15
C PRO A 22 -15.30 -13.83 -0.48
N ILE A 23 -14.83 -15.07 -0.69
CA ILE A 23 -13.55 -15.33 -1.36
C ILE A 23 -13.56 -14.84 -2.83
N SER A 24 -14.71 -14.83 -3.48
CA SER A 24 -14.87 -14.46 -4.90
C SER A 24 -15.40 -13.03 -5.11
N ASP A 25 -15.62 -12.26 -4.03
CA ASP A 25 -16.12 -10.89 -4.11
C ASP A 25 -15.01 -9.84 -3.87
N PRO A 26 -14.50 -9.16 -4.91
CA PRO A 26 -13.47 -8.12 -4.76
C PRO A 26 -13.99 -6.79 -4.18
N SER A 27 -15.29 -6.67 -3.91
CA SER A 27 -15.88 -5.49 -3.30
C SER A 27 -15.30 -5.24 -1.91
N ALA A 28 -15.44 -4.01 -1.41
CA ALA A 28 -15.00 -3.69 -0.05
C ALA A 28 -15.73 -4.53 1.01
N GLN A 29 -17.00 -4.85 0.74
CA GLN A 29 -17.85 -5.63 1.63
C GLN A 29 -17.50 -7.11 1.56
N GLY A 30 -17.35 -7.67 0.36
CA GLY A 30 -16.90 -9.05 0.16
C GLY A 30 -15.55 -9.34 0.78
N GLN A 31 -14.59 -8.42 0.59
CA GLN A 31 -13.28 -8.53 1.24
C GLN A 31 -13.33 -8.41 2.75
N ARG A 32 -14.28 -7.63 3.30
CA ARG A 32 -14.49 -7.57 4.75
C ARG A 32 -15.02 -8.90 5.27
N PHE A 33 -16.03 -9.47 4.60
CA PHE A 33 -16.56 -10.80 4.97
C PHE A 33 -15.48 -11.88 4.87
N PHE A 34 -14.64 -11.83 3.83
CA PHE A 34 -13.50 -12.74 3.70
C PHE A 34 -12.54 -12.65 4.91
N VAL A 35 -12.29 -11.44 5.44
CA VAL A 35 -11.47 -11.25 6.65
C VAL A 35 -12.20 -11.72 7.91
N GLU A 36 -13.51 -11.49 8.01
CA GLU A 36 -14.35 -11.98 9.11
C GLU A 36 -14.31 -13.52 9.17
N ASP A 37 -14.53 -14.20 8.05
CA ASP A 37 -14.46 -15.67 7.94
C ASP A 37 -13.08 -16.21 8.33
N LEU A 38 -12.01 -15.54 7.88
CA LEU A 38 -10.64 -15.91 8.24
C LEU A 38 -10.38 -15.82 9.75
N LEU A 39 -10.90 -14.78 10.41
CA LEU A 39 -10.76 -14.58 11.84
C LEU A 39 -11.59 -15.61 12.62
N ASP A 40 -12.81 -15.89 12.18
CA ASP A 40 -13.69 -16.88 12.79
C ASP A 40 -13.08 -18.30 12.73
N ILE A 41 -12.56 -18.70 11.57
CA ILE A 41 -11.84 -19.97 11.40
C ILE A 41 -10.61 -20.05 12.32
N ALA A 42 -9.94 -18.92 12.54
CA ALA A 42 -8.79 -18.83 13.44
C ALA A 42 -9.17 -18.73 14.94
N GLY A 43 -10.47 -18.71 15.27
CA GLY A 43 -10.99 -18.64 16.63
C GLY A 43 -10.99 -17.24 17.25
N TYR A 44 -10.92 -16.19 16.42
CA TYR A 44 -10.97 -14.79 16.86
C TYR A 44 -12.34 -14.18 16.59
N VAL A 45 -12.87 -13.46 17.59
CA VAL A 45 -14.08 -12.64 17.43
C VAL A 45 -13.67 -11.17 17.50
N PRO A 46 -13.58 -10.45 16.37
CA PRO A 46 -13.14 -9.07 16.35
C PRO A 46 -14.21 -8.13 16.90
N GLU A 47 -13.81 -7.19 17.78
CA GLU A 47 -14.66 -6.08 18.22
C GLU A 47 -14.99 -5.16 17.04
N LYS A 48 -14.00 -4.93 16.15
CA LYS A 48 -14.17 -4.05 15.00
C LYS A 48 -13.22 -4.40 13.87
N ILE A 49 -13.72 -4.26 12.64
CA ILE A 49 -12.92 -4.29 11.41
C ILE A 49 -13.21 -3.02 10.62
N ASP A 50 -12.16 -2.23 10.39
CA ASP A 50 -12.20 -1.00 9.62
C ASP A 50 -11.30 -1.12 8.39
N ILE A 51 -11.68 -0.48 7.29
CA ILE A 51 -10.74 -0.26 6.17
C ILE A 51 -9.80 0.87 6.57
N TYR A 52 -8.52 0.54 6.75
CA TYR A 52 -7.48 1.53 7.03
C TYR A 52 -7.04 2.24 5.75
N GLN A 53 -6.86 1.48 4.67
CA GLN A 53 -6.43 2.02 3.38
C GLN A 53 -7.02 1.22 2.22
N THR A 54 -7.46 1.93 1.19
CA THR A 54 -7.80 1.34 -0.11
C THR A 54 -6.68 1.63 -1.09
N LEU A 55 -6.23 0.61 -1.79
CA LEU A 55 -5.17 0.67 -2.79
C LEU A 55 -5.73 0.34 -4.18
N PRO A 56 -5.00 0.69 -5.27
CA PRO A 56 -5.37 0.27 -6.60
C PRO A 56 -5.52 -1.26 -6.71
N ASN A 57 -6.27 -1.71 -7.73
CA ASN A 57 -6.43 -3.13 -8.04
C ASN A 57 -7.16 -3.96 -6.96
N ASN A 58 -8.21 -3.40 -6.35
CA ASN A 58 -9.01 -4.07 -5.31
C ASN A 58 -8.16 -4.62 -4.16
N ALA A 59 -7.13 -3.86 -3.76
CA ALA A 59 -6.27 -4.20 -2.63
C ALA A 59 -6.65 -3.30 -1.44
N ARG A 60 -6.78 -3.88 -0.24
CA ARG A 60 -7.24 -3.16 0.95
C ARG A 60 -6.51 -3.63 2.20
N VAL A 61 -6.12 -2.66 3.03
CA VAL A 61 -5.57 -2.93 4.36
C VAL A 61 -6.69 -2.76 5.37
N PHE A 62 -7.03 -3.83 6.07
CA PHE A 62 -8.01 -3.84 7.14
C PHE A 62 -7.31 -3.70 8.48
N ARG A 63 -7.78 -2.79 9.32
CA ARG A 63 -7.41 -2.69 10.73
C ARG A 63 -8.42 -3.47 11.55
N ILE A 64 -7.94 -4.48 12.26
CA ILE A 64 -8.74 -5.35 13.12
C ILE A 64 -8.46 -4.98 14.56
N LYS A 65 -9.51 -4.81 15.34
CA LYS A 65 -9.46 -4.64 16.79
C LYS A 65 -10.08 -5.87 17.42
N LEU A 66 -9.30 -6.62 18.20
CA LEU A 66 -9.75 -7.81 18.92
C LEU A 66 -10.25 -7.43 20.31
N ASP A 67 -9.52 -6.56 21.01
CA ASP A 67 -9.92 -5.97 22.28
C ASP A 67 -9.36 -4.53 22.44
N SER A 68 -9.41 -3.95 23.64
CA SER A 68 -8.94 -2.59 23.91
C SER A 68 -7.44 -2.37 23.70
N ILE A 69 -6.63 -3.43 23.66
CA ILE A 69 -5.17 -3.40 23.59
C ILE A 69 -4.66 -4.15 22.34
N ASN A 70 -5.33 -5.23 21.97
CA ASN A 70 -4.94 -6.19 20.95
C ASN A 70 -5.70 -5.95 19.64
N GLY A 71 -4.97 -6.02 18.55
CA GLY A 71 -5.48 -5.82 17.20
C GLY A 71 -4.42 -6.13 16.17
N GLY A 72 -4.61 -5.69 14.94
CA GLY A 72 -3.61 -5.89 13.90
C GLY A 72 -4.07 -5.38 12.55
N PHE A 73 -3.24 -5.61 11.53
CA PHE A 73 -3.56 -5.30 10.16
C PHE A 73 -3.56 -6.55 9.29
N VAL A 74 -4.59 -6.70 8.45
CA VAL A 74 -4.67 -7.72 7.41
C VAL A 74 -4.65 -7.05 6.06
N PHE A 75 -3.76 -7.49 5.18
CA PHE A 75 -3.68 -6.99 3.82
C PHE A 75 -4.32 -7.97 2.84
N VAL A 76 -5.45 -7.59 2.25
CA VAL A 76 -6.19 -8.38 1.26
C VAL A 76 -5.93 -7.84 -0.13
N ARG A 77 -5.72 -8.73 -1.08
CA ARG A 77 -5.57 -8.43 -2.51
C ARG A 77 -6.48 -9.33 -3.33
N TRP A 78 -6.79 -8.86 -4.53
CA TRP A 78 -7.54 -9.62 -5.54
C TRP A 78 -6.60 -10.24 -6.56
N ASP A 79 -6.68 -11.56 -6.73
CA ASP A 79 -6.07 -12.28 -7.84
C ASP A 79 -7.03 -12.28 -9.03
N LYS A 80 -6.67 -11.58 -10.11
CA LYS A 80 -7.50 -11.51 -11.33
C LYS A 80 -7.57 -12.81 -12.11
N ALA A 81 -6.51 -13.62 -12.06
CA ALA A 81 -6.44 -14.85 -12.83
C ALA A 81 -7.31 -15.93 -12.19
N LYS A 82 -7.24 -16.04 -10.87
CA LYS A 82 -8.03 -17.00 -10.08
C LYS A 82 -9.41 -16.49 -9.67
N LYS A 83 -9.62 -15.16 -9.76
CA LYS A 83 -10.82 -14.48 -9.30
C LYS A 83 -11.10 -14.74 -7.82
N GLU A 84 -10.06 -14.59 -6.99
CA GLU A 84 -10.16 -14.82 -5.55
C GLU A 84 -9.46 -13.73 -4.74
N ASN A 85 -9.99 -13.46 -3.55
CA ASN A 85 -9.36 -12.68 -2.51
C ASN A 85 -8.30 -13.55 -1.82
N TYR A 86 -7.14 -12.98 -1.58
CA TYR A 86 -6.08 -13.64 -0.82
C TYR A 86 -5.40 -12.65 0.12
N VAL A 87 -4.85 -13.19 1.20
CA VAL A 87 -4.04 -12.43 2.15
C VAL A 87 -2.63 -12.32 1.61
N ALA A 88 -2.21 -11.10 1.27
CA ALA A 88 -0.91 -10.83 0.66
C ALA A 88 0.22 -10.68 1.68
N ASN A 89 -0.12 -10.50 2.96
CA ASN A 89 0.85 -10.49 4.04
C ASN A 89 0.23 -11.01 5.34
N LYS A 90 0.98 -11.82 6.10
CA LYS A 90 0.52 -12.38 7.39
C LYS A 90 0.16 -11.24 8.34
N MET A 91 -0.91 -11.42 9.15
CA MET A 91 -1.36 -10.44 10.15
C MET A 91 -0.18 -9.76 10.84
N ILE A 92 -0.08 -8.43 10.72
CA ILE A 92 0.89 -7.65 11.47
C ILE A 92 0.26 -7.39 12.84
N ASP A 93 0.51 -8.30 13.76
CA ASP A 93 0.22 -8.18 15.18
C ASP A 93 1.14 -7.07 15.78
N PRO A 94 0.67 -6.14 16.64
CA PRO A 94 1.54 -5.19 17.34
C PRO A 94 2.62 -5.88 18.22
N GLY A 95 2.48 -7.17 18.54
CA GLY A 95 3.56 -8.00 19.09
C GLY A 95 4.74 -8.21 18.12
N VAL A 96 4.59 -7.93 16.82
CA VAL A 96 5.64 -8.04 15.79
C VAL A 96 6.78 -7.03 16.00
N TYR A 97 6.60 -5.99 16.81
CA TYR A 97 7.73 -5.16 17.24
C TYR A 97 8.79 -5.99 18.02
N TYR A 98 8.37 -7.05 18.74
CA TYR A 98 9.27 -8.04 19.31
C TYR A 98 9.85 -9.02 18.26
N ASN A 99 9.14 -9.26 17.16
CA ASN A 99 9.61 -10.10 16.05
C ASN A 99 10.65 -9.39 15.16
N LEU A 100 10.84 -8.08 15.23
CA LEU A 100 12.02 -7.44 14.61
C LEU A 100 13.32 -7.96 15.25
N LYS A 101 13.32 -8.22 16.56
CA LYS A 101 14.46 -8.82 17.27
C LYS A 101 14.65 -10.28 16.89
N ALA A 102 13.57 -11.03 16.71
CA ALA A 102 13.60 -12.44 16.28
C ALA A 102 13.98 -12.59 14.79
N ALA A 103 13.45 -11.75 13.90
CA ALA A 103 13.84 -11.66 12.50
C ALA A 103 15.31 -11.24 12.37
N LYS A 104 15.77 -10.25 13.15
CA LYS A 104 17.20 -9.89 13.24
C LYS A 104 18.05 -11.07 13.70
N GLU A 105 17.59 -11.86 14.67
CA GLU A 105 18.30 -13.04 15.19
C GLU A 105 18.29 -14.23 14.21
N ILE A 106 17.20 -14.42 13.45
CA ILE A 106 17.11 -15.42 12.38
C ILE A 106 18.06 -15.04 11.23
N MET A 107 18.05 -13.77 10.82
CA MET A 107 19.01 -13.25 9.85
C MET A 107 20.45 -13.41 10.36
N ARG A 108 20.71 -13.13 11.65
CA ARG A 108 22.03 -13.29 12.31
C ARG A 108 22.57 -14.72 12.18
N LYS A 109 21.69 -15.71 12.39
CA LYS A 109 22.03 -17.14 12.27
C LYS A 109 22.21 -17.60 10.82
N GLN A 110 21.63 -16.89 9.85
CA GLN A 110 21.72 -17.22 8.43
C GLN A 110 22.93 -16.57 7.73
N THR A 111 23.46 -15.47 8.26
CA THR A 111 24.54 -14.68 7.61
C THR A 111 25.90 -14.75 8.31
N ASP A 112 26.05 -15.56 9.36
CA ASP A 112 27.25 -15.65 10.22
C ASP A 112 27.74 -14.31 10.83
N LYS A 113 26.94 -13.24 10.74
CA LYS A 113 27.31 -11.91 11.27
C LYS A 113 26.78 -11.74 12.70
N ALA A 114 27.58 -11.20 13.62
CA ALA A 114 27.16 -10.95 15.00
C ALA A 114 26.18 -9.76 15.13
N THR A 115 26.29 -8.76 14.26
CA THR A 115 25.49 -7.54 14.25
C THR A 115 25.30 -7.05 12.81
N PHE A 116 24.15 -6.45 12.52
CA PHE A 116 23.89 -5.75 11.26
C PHE A 116 24.05 -4.24 11.45
N SER A 117 24.71 -3.60 10.50
CA SER A 117 24.89 -2.16 10.35
C SER A 117 24.17 -1.66 9.11
N THR A 118 23.99 -0.34 9.01
CA THR A 118 23.50 0.31 7.79
C THR A 118 24.43 0.12 6.61
N GLU A 119 25.70 -0.24 6.85
CA GLU A 119 26.71 -0.43 5.81
C GLU A 119 26.64 -1.79 5.14
N ASP A 120 25.94 -2.76 5.73
CA ASP A 120 25.89 -4.13 5.23
C ASP A 120 25.03 -4.28 3.97
N VAL A 121 25.48 -5.14 3.06
CA VAL A 121 24.71 -5.59 1.90
C VAL A 121 23.45 -6.33 2.39
N ALA A 122 22.30 -6.00 1.80
CA ALA A 122 21.04 -6.66 2.11
C ALA A 122 21.07 -8.15 1.73
N LEU A 123 20.22 -8.96 2.38
CA LEU A 123 20.00 -10.33 1.95
C LEU A 123 19.46 -10.34 0.52
N GLN A 124 20.18 -11.02 -0.38
CA GLN A 124 19.81 -11.17 -1.78
C GLN A 124 19.41 -12.62 -2.03
N ALA A 125 18.38 -12.81 -2.86
CA ALA A 125 17.98 -14.13 -3.30
C ALA A 125 19.06 -14.71 -4.23
N PRO A 126 19.25 -16.05 -4.28
CA PRO A 126 20.33 -16.68 -5.02
C PRO A 126 20.23 -16.51 -6.55
N ASP A 127 19.06 -16.15 -7.06
CA ASP A 127 18.77 -15.85 -8.45
C ASP A 127 18.99 -14.36 -8.81
N GLN A 128 19.34 -13.51 -7.83
CA GLN A 128 19.70 -12.12 -8.06
C GLN A 128 21.21 -11.95 -8.30
N GLU A 129 21.56 -10.98 -9.14
CA GLU A 129 22.94 -10.53 -9.33
C GLU A 129 23.46 -9.97 -7.99
N GLN A 130 24.51 -10.59 -7.46
CA GLN A 130 24.97 -10.33 -6.11
C GLN A 130 25.72 -8.98 -6.05
N ILE A 131 25.09 -8.00 -5.41
CA ILE A 131 25.72 -6.72 -5.11
C ILE A 131 26.84 -6.94 -4.08
N ASN A 132 28.08 -6.56 -4.42
CA ASN A 132 29.20 -6.63 -3.49
C ASN A 132 29.32 -5.32 -2.67
N SER A 133 30.23 -5.29 -1.69
CA SER A 133 30.40 -4.12 -0.82
C SER A 133 30.94 -2.87 -1.54
N ALA A 134 31.71 -3.04 -2.61
CA ALA A 134 32.20 -1.94 -3.43
C ALA A 134 31.08 -1.36 -4.28
N ASP A 135 30.28 -2.20 -4.93
CA ASP A 135 29.12 -1.79 -5.73
C ASP A 135 28.12 -1.01 -4.86
N LEU A 136 27.85 -1.49 -3.64
CA LEU A 136 26.95 -0.81 -2.71
C LEU A 136 27.46 0.59 -2.33
N LYS A 137 28.77 0.75 -2.16
CA LYS A 137 29.39 2.04 -1.82
C LYS A 137 29.29 3.01 -2.99
N GLU A 138 29.48 2.53 -4.21
CA GLU A 138 29.32 3.31 -5.43
C GLU A 138 27.87 3.77 -5.60
N MET A 139 26.89 2.85 -5.47
CA MET A 139 25.46 3.19 -5.54
C MET A 139 25.03 4.23 -4.50
N ARG A 140 25.61 4.18 -3.28
CA ARG A 140 25.37 5.19 -2.24
C ARG A 140 25.94 6.56 -2.63
N ALA A 141 27.17 6.58 -3.12
CA ALA A 141 27.80 7.81 -3.58
C ALA A 141 27.02 8.45 -4.73
N GLU A 142 26.56 7.64 -5.69
CA GLU A 142 25.70 8.12 -6.79
C GLU A 142 24.36 8.66 -6.29
N PHE A 143 23.73 7.99 -5.32
CA PHE A 143 22.48 8.45 -4.72
C PHE A 143 22.63 9.79 -4.02
N ASP A 144 23.70 9.95 -3.22
CA ASP A 144 24.00 11.20 -2.52
C ASP A 144 24.27 12.34 -3.52
N LEU A 145 25.04 12.05 -4.56
CA LEU A 145 25.37 13.02 -5.61
C LEU A 145 24.11 13.47 -6.36
N LYS A 146 23.22 12.54 -6.71
CA LYS A 146 21.94 12.84 -7.37
C LYS A 146 20.99 13.66 -6.50
N ASN A 147 20.97 13.41 -5.19
CA ASN A 147 20.17 14.23 -4.27
C ASN A 147 20.72 15.65 -4.16
N GLU A 148 22.04 15.80 -4.15
CA GLU A 148 22.66 17.12 -4.10
C GLU A 148 22.43 17.89 -5.41
N GLU A 149 22.56 17.24 -6.56
CA GLU A 149 22.21 17.83 -7.86
C GLU A 149 20.76 18.33 -7.87
N LYS A 150 19.83 17.52 -7.37
CA LYS A 150 18.42 17.89 -7.29
C LYS A 150 18.20 19.10 -6.38
N ARG A 151 18.89 19.16 -5.23
CA ARG A 151 18.83 20.32 -4.32
C ARG A 151 19.34 21.59 -4.98
N LEU A 152 20.47 21.52 -5.68
CA LEU A 152 21.05 22.65 -6.38
C LEU A 152 20.12 23.16 -7.50
N GLU A 153 19.47 22.26 -8.23
CA GLU A 153 18.50 22.61 -9.27
C GLU A 153 17.29 23.34 -8.66
N GLU A 154 16.74 22.83 -7.56
CA GLU A 154 15.64 23.47 -6.81
C GLU A 154 16.03 24.87 -6.30
N GLU A 155 17.26 25.02 -5.77
CA GLU A 155 17.79 26.31 -5.33
C GLU A 155 17.97 27.30 -6.49
N GLU A 156 18.47 26.84 -7.64
CA GLU A 156 18.59 27.66 -8.85
C GLU A 156 17.23 28.13 -9.37
N GLU A 157 16.24 27.24 -9.38
CA GLU A 157 14.88 27.58 -9.78
C GLU A 157 14.27 28.62 -8.84
N LEU A 158 14.44 28.45 -7.53
CA LEU A 158 13.99 29.41 -6.53
C LEU A 158 14.67 30.77 -6.70
N ALA A 159 15.99 30.81 -6.95
CA ALA A 159 16.73 32.04 -7.21
C ALA A 159 16.26 32.75 -8.50
N LYS A 160 16.02 31.99 -9.57
CA LYS A 160 15.45 32.49 -10.83
C LYS A 160 14.03 33.05 -10.63
N GLN A 161 13.21 32.41 -9.80
CA GLN A 161 11.87 32.89 -9.48
C GLN A 161 11.93 34.18 -8.65
N ASN A 162 12.80 34.24 -7.63
CA ASN A 162 12.94 35.40 -6.76
C ASN A 162 13.48 36.63 -7.52
N SER A 163 14.50 36.47 -8.36
CA SER A 163 15.02 37.56 -9.20
C SER A 163 13.99 38.10 -10.20
N LYS A 164 13.14 37.24 -10.78
CA LYS A 164 12.01 37.65 -11.63
C LYS A 164 10.98 38.45 -10.83
N ARG A 165 10.66 38.03 -9.59
CA ARG A 165 9.73 38.75 -8.69
C ARG A 165 10.28 40.13 -8.32
N GLU A 166 11.54 40.23 -7.93
CA GLU A 166 12.20 41.52 -7.60
C GLU A 166 12.23 42.48 -8.79
N ARG A 167 12.59 42.01 -10.00
CA ARG A 167 12.54 42.85 -11.21
C ARG A 167 11.13 43.38 -11.50
N LYS A 168 10.10 42.57 -11.23
CA LYS A 168 8.70 42.98 -11.42
C LYS A 168 8.26 44.01 -10.39
N GLN A 169 8.71 43.89 -9.13
CA GLN A 169 8.47 44.89 -8.08
C GLN A 169 9.14 46.23 -8.41
N ARG A 170 10.45 46.23 -8.74
CA ARG A 170 11.18 47.46 -9.10
C ARG A 170 10.57 48.21 -10.30
N ARG A 171 9.99 47.47 -11.26
CA ARG A 171 9.27 48.06 -12.41
C ARG A 171 7.93 48.68 -12.03
N LYS A 172 7.26 48.17 -10.99
CA LYS A 172 6.01 48.76 -10.47
C LYS A 172 6.32 50.03 -9.68
N GLU A 173 7.31 49.97 -8.78
CA GLU A 173 7.73 51.13 -7.99
C GLU A 173 8.13 52.32 -8.87
N LYS A 174 8.90 52.09 -9.94
CA LYS A 174 9.25 53.15 -10.91
C LYS A 174 8.05 53.79 -11.62
N LYS A 175 6.95 53.05 -11.80
CA LYS A 175 5.74 53.56 -12.47
C LYS A 175 4.81 54.31 -11.52
N GLU A 176 4.97 54.16 -10.21
CA GLU A 176 4.19 54.89 -9.21
C GLU A 176 4.85 56.23 -8.81
N THR A 177 6.13 56.41 -9.16
CA THR A 177 6.90 57.64 -8.89
C THR A 177 6.99 58.63 -10.06
N ASP A 178 6.47 58.28 -11.23
CA ASP A 178 6.31 59.16 -12.42
C ASP A 178 4.82 59.56 -12.58
#